data_AF-A0AA39CTH1-F1
#
_entry.id   AF-A0AA39CTH1-F1
#
_cell.length_a   1.000
_cell.length_b   1.000
_cell.length_c   1.000
_cell.angle_alpha   90.00
_cell.angle_beta   90.00
_cell.angle_gamma   90.00
#
_symmetry.space_group_name_H-M   'P 1'
#
loop_
_entity.id
_entity.type
_entity.pdbx_description
1 polymer ?
#
loop_
_entity_poly.entity_id
_entity_poly.type
_entity_poly.pdbx_seq_one_letter_code
_entity_poly.pdbx_strand_id
1 'polypeptide(L)'
;MKSPATILLSLPFLLAQLSAAASIDCENIRVGGKKFDISKLAGRHSITLHDTSRPPAEYNTTWSVNLCAPLKKIDGVRDADQCPMGTRVCGVVQSWNPVDDPDKKHIEVENVIPIAGNFDSSTGKSLDPKVTRLKEQDVNADGLQIEFNGGYYNKNKQRAVIQLQCDPDRTGNEARRMRRDDKGKEGDDGTDDGDKDDETSSSSLSFVSYGPVEGKEKLEVVRFNWKTKYACEDYADSDEAKKGGWGFFTWFILITFLGIAAYLIFGSWLNYNRYGARGWDLLPHGDTIRDIPYLFKDFSRKVVDTVSGGGSRGGYSALSKEEESESTDAEVTKEDQDKINTFSRLHNRSKLLEEELATKQKDKEDLEELSTELELADEDELVPYVNFAQTIIVSPLFSSLSTDRILNVFAHSVDRYKIGDSFMHLPLEEAQDLLSSATTDIEEEVSTLQEELGTVKDEIGQLKAHLYARFGRGINLEA
;
A
#
# COMPACT_ATOMS: atom_id res chain seq x y z
N MET A 1 46.56 48.09 -10.69
CA MET A 1 47.14 47.78 -9.38
C MET A 1 46.02 47.33 -8.45
N LYS A 2 46.12 46.07 -7.96
CA LYS A 2 45.62 45.49 -6.70
C LYS A 2 44.10 45.47 -6.38
N SER A 3 43.62 44.22 -6.24
CA SER A 3 42.48 43.68 -5.47
C SER A 3 42.39 44.24 -4.03
N PRO A 4 41.24 44.19 -3.32
CA PRO A 4 40.73 42.95 -2.66
C PRO A 4 39.16 42.87 -2.69
N ALA A 5 38.41 41.87 -2.22
CA ALA A 5 38.64 40.76 -1.33
C ALA A 5 37.66 39.61 -1.66
N THR A 6 38.20 38.39 -1.66
CA THR A 6 37.50 37.11 -1.65
C THR A 6 37.00 36.82 -0.23
N ILE A 7 35.72 36.47 -0.05
CA ILE A 7 35.25 35.75 1.15
C ILE A 7 34.43 34.54 0.70
N LEU A 8 34.92 33.39 1.17
CA LEU A 8 34.35 32.05 1.04
C LEU A 8 32.94 31.97 1.64
N LEU A 9 32.03 31.29 0.96
CA LEU A 9 30.89 30.62 1.57
C LEU A 9 30.74 29.23 0.95
N SER A 10 31.33 28.28 1.66
CA SER A 10 31.07 26.85 1.56
C SER A 10 29.58 26.57 1.75
N LEU A 11 28.91 26.11 0.70
CA LEU A 11 27.54 25.60 0.77
C LEU A 11 27.58 24.16 1.33
N PRO A 12 26.94 23.84 2.46
CA PRO A 12 26.86 22.47 2.93
C PRO A 12 25.84 21.73 2.08
N PHE A 13 26.30 20.61 1.52
CA PHE A 13 25.45 19.49 1.08
C PHE A 13 24.54 19.10 2.26
N LEU A 14 23.25 19.43 2.21
CA LEU A 14 22.22 18.82 3.04
C LEU A 14 21.21 18.17 2.10
N LEU A 15 21.56 16.95 1.69
CA LEU A 15 20.62 15.96 1.20
C LEU A 15 19.53 15.80 2.26
N ALA A 16 18.30 16.14 1.92
CA ALA A 16 17.13 15.72 2.69
C ALA A 16 17.10 14.19 2.72
N GLN A 17 17.35 13.60 3.88
CA GLN A 17 16.96 12.23 4.16
C GLN A 17 15.45 12.24 4.39
N LEU A 18 14.69 11.92 3.34
CA LEU A 18 13.30 11.52 3.50
C LEU A 18 13.32 10.12 4.15
N SER A 19 12.94 10.05 5.42
CA SER A 19 12.55 8.78 6.05
C SER A 19 11.21 8.36 5.46
N ALA A 20 11.22 7.79 4.26
CA ALA A 20 10.07 7.02 3.79
C ALA A 20 9.82 5.91 4.83
N ALA A 21 8.61 5.81 5.37
CA ALA A 21 8.18 4.58 6.02
C ALA A 21 8.37 3.47 4.98
N ALA A 22 9.43 2.67 5.12
CA ALA A 22 9.94 1.85 4.04
C ALA A 22 9.03 0.63 3.87
N SER A 23 7.95 0.77 3.10
CA SER A 23 7.12 -0.34 2.67
C SER A 23 7.72 -0.97 1.42
N ILE A 24 7.79 -2.30 1.37
CA ILE A 24 8.22 -3.02 0.16
C ILE A 24 7.14 -2.87 -0.93
N ASP A 25 7.55 -2.36 -2.09
CA ASP A 25 6.71 -2.33 -3.30
C ASP A 25 6.75 -3.71 -3.98
N CYS A 26 5.76 -4.55 -3.69
CA CYS A 26 5.69 -5.92 -4.21
C CYS A 26 5.49 -6.02 -5.73
N GLU A 27 4.99 -4.98 -6.41
CA GLU A 27 4.71 -5.02 -7.85
C GLU A 27 5.95 -4.67 -8.69
N ASN A 28 6.87 -3.91 -8.11
CA ASN A 28 8.01 -3.36 -8.84
C ASN A 28 9.30 -3.40 -8.01
N ILE A 29 9.66 -4.60 -7.54
CA ILE A 29 10.94 -4.84 -6.89
C ILE A 29 12.03 -4.81 -7.96
N ARG A 30 12.97 -3.86 -7.85
CA ARG A 30 14.12 -3.74 -8.75
C ARG A 30 15.41 -3.97 -8.00
N VAL A 31 16.05 -5.11 -8.24
CA VAL A 31 17.33 -5.46 -7.61
C VAL A 31 18.24 -6.07 -8.67
N GLY A 32 19.51 -5.64 -8.71
CA GLY A 32 20.51 -6.17 -9.64
C GLY A 32 20.15 -6.06 -11.13
N GLY A 33 19.41 -5.00 -11.52
CA GLY A 33 18.99 -4.76 -12.90
C GLY A 33 17.82 -5.62 -13.40
N LYS A 34 17.24 -6.45 -12.54
CA LYS A 34 16.04 -7.26 -12.83
C LYS A 34 14.82 -6.73 -12.07
N LYS A 35 13.64 -6.88 -12.67
CA LYS A 35 12.36 -6.54 -12.07
C LYS A 35 11.66 -7.82 -11.62
N PHE A 36 11.11 -7.81 -10.41
CA PHE A 36 10.31 -8.90 -9.85
C PHE A 36 8.94 -8.36 -9.43
N ASP A 37 7.90 -9.15 -9.66
CA ASP A 37 6.53 -8.90 -9.19
C ASP A 37 6.10 -10.08 -8.32
N ILE A 38 6.03 -9.83 -7.01
CA ILE A 38 5.58 -10.79 -6.00
C ILE A 38 4.20 -10.43 -5.43
N SER A 39 3.46 -9.50 -6.05
CA SER A 39 2.11 -9.09 -5.64
C SER A 39 1.14 -10.27 -5.55
N LYS A 40 1.36 -11.31 -6.37
CA LYS A 40 0.58 -12.55 -6.37
C LYS A 40 0.76 -13.41 -5.11
N LEU A 41 1.77 -13.13 -4.29
CA LEU A 41 1.97 -13.75 -2.98
C LEU A 41 1.27 -12.98 -1.85
N ALA A 42 0.58 -11.87 -2.16
CA ALA A 42 -0.07 -11.04 -1.15
C ALA A 42 -1.13 -11.80 -0.33
N GLY A 43 -1.17 -11.47 0.96
CA GLY A 43 -2.11 -12.01 1.92
C GLY A 43 -1.43 -12.88 2.98
N ARG A 44 -2.25 -13.38 3.92
CA ARG A 44 -1.77 -14.19 5.03
C ARG A 44 -1.42 -15.60 4.55
N HIS A 45 -0.15 -15.97 4.73
CA HIS A 45 0.36 -17.33 4.64
C HIS A 45 0.76 -17.80 6.02
N SER A 46 0.40 -19.02 6.39
CA SER A 46 0.68 -19.53 7.73
C SER A 46 1.21 -20.94 7.70
N ILE A 47 2.22 -21.22 8.52
CA ILE A 47 2.73 -22.56 8.79
C ILE A 47 2.66 -22.84 10.28
N THR A 48 2.17 -24.02 10.65
CA THR A 48 2.08 -24.45 12.04
C THR A 48 3.11 -25.54 12.30
N LEU A 49 3.95 -25.32 13.31
CA LEU A 49 4.95 -26.26 13.80
C LEU A 49 4.43 -26.89 15.09
N HIS A 50 4.50 -28.20 15.15
CA HIS A 50 4.10 -28.97 16.32
C HIS A 50 5.35 -29.41 17.10
N ASP A 51 5.41 -29.06 18.37
CA ASP A 51 6.50 -29.38 19.29
C ASP A 51 5.97 -30.23 20.46
N THR A 52 6.48 -31.46 20.54
CA THR A 52 6.16 -32.46 21.58
C THR A 52 7.34 -32.72 22.51
N SER A 53 8.40 -31.91 22.44
CA SER A 53 9.64 -32.12 23.21
C SER A 53 9.50 -31.89 24.72
N ARG A 54 8.41 -31.26 25.16
CA ARG A 54 8.19 -30.81 26.55
C ARG A 54 6.91 -31.41 27.18
N PRO A 55 6.79 -32.74 27.31
CA PRO A 55 5.61 -33.37 27.91
C PRO A 55 5.41 -32.91 29.38
N PRO A 56 4.16 -32.84 29.89
CA PRO A 56 2.92 -33.35 29.27
C PRO A 56 2.26 -32.38 28.28
N ALA A 57 2.69 -31.11 28.23
CA ALA A 57 2.10 -30.13 27.33
C ALA A 57 2.66 -30.25 25.91
N GLU A 58 1.80 -30.08 24.91
CA GLU A 58 2.18 -29.96 23.50
C GLU A 58 2.05 -28.49 23.06
N TYR A 59 2.93 -28.07 22.15
CA TYR A 59 2.98 -26.69 21.70
C TYR A 59 2.80 -26.61 20.18
N ASN A 60 1.95 -25.71 19.74
CA ASN A 60 1.79 -25.34 18.34
C ASN A 60 2.25 -23.91 18.12
N THR A 61 3.31 -23.74 17.35
CA THR A 61 3.75 -22.41 16.92
C THR A 61 3.25 -22.16 15.51
N THR A 62 2.31 -21.23 15.35
CA THR A 62 1.82 -20.80 14.04
C THR A 62 2.52 -19.53 13.61
N TRP A 63 3.37 -19.64 12.60
CA TRP A 63 4.02 -18.51 11.95
C TRP A 63 3.15 -17.99 10.83
N SER A 64 2.80 -16.70 10.86
CA SER A 64 2.06 -16.01 9.82
C SER A 64 2.94 -14.97 9.13
N VAL A 65 2.93 -14.96 7.80
CA VAL A 65 3.72 -14.08 6.94
C VAL A 65 2.80 -13.42 5.91
N ASN A 66 2.93 -12.11 5.75
CA ASN A 66 2.38 -11.36 4.62
C ASN A 66 3.44 -10.37 4.13
N LEU A 67 4.00 -10.61 2.94
CA LEU A 67 5.12 -9.81 2.43
C LEU A 67 4.69 -8.38 2.08
N CYS A 68 3.50 -8.24 1.48
CA CYS A 68 3.11 -6.99 0.81
C CYS A 68 2.28 -6.05 1.68
N ALA A 69 1.58 -6.58 2.69
CA ALA A 69 0.74 -5.78 3.58
C ALA A 69 0.82 -6.28 5.02
N PRO A 70 0.43 -5.46 6.02
CA PRO A 70 0.25 -5.93 7.38
C PRO A 70 -0.74 -7.10 7.47
N LEU A 71 -0.58 -7.93 8.50
CA LEU A 71 -1.51 -8.98 8.85
C LEU A 71 -2.81 -8.36 9.38
N LYS A 72 -3.94 -8.70 8.77
CA LYS A 72 -5.27 -8.27 9.23
C LYS A 72 -5.64 -8.97 10.53
N LYS A 73 -6.26 -8.29 11.49
CA LYS A 73 -6.81 -8.95 12.69
C LYS A 73 -7.78 -10.09 12.32
N ILE A 74 -7.88 -11.08 13.20
CA ILE A 74 -8.78 -12.22 13.05
C ILE A 74 -10.03 -11.94 13.89
N ASP A 75 -11.19 -11.92 13.24
CA ASP A 75 -12.47 -11.68 13.91
C ASP A 75 -12.77 -12.81 14.92
N GLY A 76 -13.24 -12.45 16.11
CA GLY A 76 -13.59 -13.40 17.18
C GLY A 76 -12.41 -13.87 18.04
N VAL A 77 -11.19 -13.38 17.79
CA VAL A 77 -10.01 -13.62 18.64
C VAL A 77 -9.72 -12.34 19.44
N ARG A 78 -9.30 -12.47 20.71
CA ARG A 78 -8.94 -11.32 21.55
C ARG A 78 -7.69 -10.63 20.99
N ASP A 79 -7.58 -9.33 21.18
CA ASP A 79 -6.43 -8.54 20.69
C ASP A 79 -5.09 -8.98 21.31
N ALA A 80 -5.09 -9.43 22.57
CA ALA A 80 -3.90 -9.94 23.24
C ALA A 80 -3.43 -11.32 22.72
N ASP A 81 -4.34 -12.09 22.11
CA ASP A 81 -4.09 -13.44 21.63
C ASP A 81 -3.68 -13.48 20.15
N GLN A 82 -3.53 -12.31 19.53
CA GLN A 82 -3.20 -12.17 18.12
C GLN A 82 -2.13 -11.12 17.88
N CYS A 83 -1.59 -11.14 16.66
CA CYS A 83 -0.52 -10.24 16.27
C CYS A 83 -0.98 -8.77 16.30
N PRO A 84 -0.17 -7.85 16.84
CA PRO A 84 -0.51 -6.43 16.88
C PRO A 84 -0.58 -5.84 15.47
N MET A 85 -1.30 -4.72 15.34
CA MET A 85 -1.44 -3.98 14.09
C MET A 85 -0.06 -3.58 13.53
N GLY A 86 0.08 -3.53 12.20
CA GLY A 86 1.34 -3.22 11.52
C GLY A 86 2.32 -4.39 11.38
N THR A 87 2.07 -5.53 12.04
CA THR A 87 2.90 -6.73 11.95
C THR A 87 2.75 -7.42 10.60
N ARG A 88 3.85 -7.76 9.93
CA ARG A 88 3.90 -8.52 8.68
C ARG A 88 4.33 -9.98 8.88
N VAL A 89 5.20 -10.21 9.87
CA VAL A 89 5.67 -11.54 10.26
C VAL A 89 5.46 -11.72 11.76
N CYS A 90 4.75 -12.77 12.13
CA CYS A 90 4.33 -13.01 13.51
C CYS A 90 4.31 -14.50 13.84
N GLY A 91 4.70 -14.87 15.05
CA GLY A 91 4.50 -16.20 15.62
C GLY A 91 3.46 -16.17 16.73
N VAL A 92 2.53 -17.13 16.73
CA VAL A 92 1.60 -17.33 17.85
C VAL A 92 1.86 -18.72 18.40
N VAL A 93 2.22 -18.79 19.68
CA VAL A 93 2.49 -20.04 20.40
C VAL A 93 1.25 -20.39 21.21
N GLN A 94 0.72 -21.57 20.92
CA GLN A 94 -0.40 -22.16 21.64
C GLN A 94 0.08 -23.40 22.37
N SER A 95 -0.43 -23.61 23.57
CA SER A 95 -0.19 -24.82 24.35
C SER A 95 -1.50 -25.50 24.71
N TRP A 96 -1.46 -26.82 24.81
CA TRP A 96 -2.55 -27.62 25.38
C TRP A 96 -1.98 -28.90 25.99
N ASN A 97 -2.71 -29.49 26.92
CA ASN A 97 -2.40 -30.83 27.42
C ASN A 97 -3.29 -31.84 26.68
N PRO A 98 -2.73 -32.71 25.81
CA PRO A 98 -3.51 -33.69 25.06
C PRO A 98 -4.22 -34.72 25.95
N VAL A 99 -3.77 -34.89 27.20
CA VAL A 99 -4.42 -35.80 28.17
C VAL A 99 -5.69 -35.20 28.74
N ASP A 100 -5.64 -33.91 29.11
CA ASP A 100 -6.76 -33.23 29.76
C ASP A 100 -7.78 -32.72 28.73
N ASP A 101 -7.31 -32.35 27.54
CA ASP A 101 -8.14 -31.78 26.47
C ASP A 101 -7.77 -32.38 25.10
N PRO A 102 -8.18 -33.64 24.83
CA PRO A 102 -7.90 -34.31 23.56
C PRO A 102 -8.60 -33.63 22.38
N ASP A 103 -9.69 -32.91 22.63
CA ASP A 103 -10.48 -32.21 21.61
C ASP A 103 -10.00 -30.77 21.33
N LYS A 104 -8.98 -30.28 22.05
CA LYS A 104 -8.44 -28.91 21.95
C LYS A 104 -9.52 -27.82 22.10
N LYS A 105 -10.43 -27.98 23.06
CA LYS A 105 -11.48 -27.00 23.38
C LYS A 105 -10.97 -25.81 24.21
N HIS A 106 -9.89 -26.00 24.97
CA HIS A 106 -9.26 -25.05 25.87
C HIS A 106 -7.81 -24.82 25.46
N ILE A 107 -7.61 -24.23 24.27
CA ILE A 107 -6.28 -23.85 23.79
C ILE A 107 -5.90 -22.52 24.44
N GLU A 108 -4.77 -22.48 25.13
CA GLU A 108 -4.22 -21.25 25.68
C GLU A 108 -3.18 -20.66 24.71
N VAL A 109 -3.30 -19.35 24.45
CA VAL A 109 -2.27 -18.61 23.73
C VAL A 109 -1.23 -18.16 24.75
N GLU A 110 -0.07 -18.81 24.72
CA GLU A 110 1.00 -18.55 25.68
C GLU A 110 1.78 -17.30 25.30
N ASN A 111 2.12 -17.16 24.01
CA ASN A 111 2.96 -16.08 23.53
C ASN A 111 2.56 -15.61 22.12
N VAL A 112 2.59 -14.29 21.92
CA VAL A 112 2.52 -13.66 20.60
C VAL A 112 3.84 -12.96 20.33
N ILE A 113 4.52 -13.37 19.26
CA ILE A 113 5.88 -12.95 18.90
C ILE A 113 5.81 -12.08 17.63
N PRO A 114 5.76 -10.74 17.74
CA PRO A 114 5.79 -9.84 16.60
C PRO A 114 7.22 -9.73 16.06
N ILE A 115 7.53 -10.47 14.98
CA ILE A 115 8.90 -10.55 14.47
C ILE A 115 9.27 -9.34 13.62
N ALA A 116 8.40 -8.97 12.68
CA ALA A 116 8.68 -7.88 11.75
C ALA A 116 7.40 -7.18 11.33
N GLY A 117 7.48 -5.86 11.19
CA GLY A 117 6.33 -5.00 10.96
C GLY A 117 6.71 -3.53 10.96
N ASN A 118 5.76 -2.69 10.55
CA ASN A 118 5.87 -1.26 10.71
C ASN A 118 5.43 -0.90 12.14
N PHE A 119 6.41 -0.64 13.01
CA PHE A 119 6.20 -0.29 14.40
C PHE A 119 6.59 1.17 14.67
N ASP A 120 6.54 2.01 13.65
CA ASP A 120 6.91 3.43 13.69
C ASP A 120 6.11 4.16 14.78
N SER A 121 4.80 3.89 14.86
CA SER A 121 3.91 4.51 15.85
C SER A 121 4.07 3.98 17.28
N SER A 122 4.60 2.76 17.47
CA SER A 122 4.67 2.12 18.80
C SER A 122 6.08 2.07 19.39
N THR A 123 7.10 1.81 18.56
CA THR A 123 8.51 1.66 19.00
C THR A 123 9.49 2.51 18.19
N GLY A 124 9.01 3.29 17.21
CA GLY A 124 9.85 4.11 16.33
C GLY A 124 10.77 3.27 15.43
N LYS A 125 10.42 2.00 15.17
CA LYS A 125 11.18 1.10 14.30
C LYS A 125 10.38 0.76 13.04
N SER A 126 10.96 1.13 11.91
CA SER A 126 10.46 0.82 10.58
C SER A 126 10.82 -0.62 10.19
N LEU A 127 10.03 -1.16 9.26
CA LEU A 127 10.24 -2.46 8.64
C LEU A 127 11.58 -2.54 7.89
N ASP A 128 12.02 -1.42 7.31
CA ASP A 128 13.25 -1.24 6.53
C ASP A 128 13.62 -2.48 5.68
N PRO A 129 12.79 -2.82 4.69
CA PRO A 129 12.94 -4.02 3.88
C PRO A 129 14.23 -3.96 3.08
N LYS A 130 15.07 -4.98 3.24
CA LYS A 130 16.28 -5.15 2.45
C LYS A 130 16.09 -6.35 1.53
N VAL A 131 16.11 -6.09 0.22
CA VAL A 131 15.96 -7.13 -0.81
C VAL A 131 17.31 -7.33 -1.50
N THR A 132 17.78 -8.57 -1.55
CA THR A 132 19.03 -8.97 -2.22
C THR A 132 18.78 -10.15 -3.15
N ARG A 133 19.53 -10.25 -4.24
CA ARG A 133 19.44 -11.42 -5.13
C ARG A 133 20.22 -12.59 -4.54
N LEU A 134 19.66 -13.79 -4.65
CA LEU A 134 20.37 -15.01 -4.22
C LEU A 134 21.61 -15.29 -5.08
N LYS A 135 21.55 -14.92 -6.37
CA LYS A 135 22.70 -15.02 -7.29
C LYS A 135 23.93 -14.22 -6.89
N GLU A 136 23.79 -13.22 -6.01
CA GLU A 136 24.94 -12.47 -5.48
C GLU A 136 25.74 -13.29 -4.46
N GLN A 137 25.13 -14.31 -3.85
CA GLN A 137 25.77 -15.20 -2.87
C GLN A 137 26.18 -16.54 -3.49
N ASP A 138 25.29 -17.14 -4.30
CA ASP A 138 25.54 -18.41 -5.00
C ASP A 138 25.08 -18.31 -6.45
N VAL A 139 26.00 -18.54 -7.38
CA VAL A 139 25.77 -18.45 -8.85
C VAL A 139 24.61 -19.33 -9.30
N ASN A 140 24.35 -20.43 -8.61
CA ASN A 140 23.30 -21.39 -8.96
C ASN A 140 21.96 -21.11 -8.26
N ALA A 141 21.91 -20.20 -7.29
CA ALA A 141 20.71 -19.92 -6.52
C ALA A 141 19.89 -18.80 -7.18
N ASP A 142 18.80 -19.17 -7.86
CA ASP A 142 17.86 -18.21 -8.45
C ASP A 142 16.75 -17.84 -7.46
N GLY A 143 16.51 -16.55 -7.29
CA GLY A 143 15.51 -16.03 -6.34
C GLY A 143 15.94 -14.76 -5.60
N LEU A 144 15.18 -14.44 -4.55
CA LEU A 144 15.32 -13.23 -3.75
C LEU A 144 15.42 -13.56 -2.27
N GLN A 145 16.24 -12.82 -1.54
CA GLN A 145 16.22 -12.79 -0.08
C GLN A 145 15.65 -11.45 0.37
N ILE A 146 14.62 -11.51 1.20
CA ILE A 146 13.97 -10.33 1.78
C ILE A 146 14.20 -10.38 3.29
N GLU A 147 14.84 -9.33 3.80
CA GLU A 147 15.02 -9.11 5.22
C GLU A 147 14.06 -8.03 5.69
N PHE A 148 13.25 -8.34 6.69
CA PHE A 148 12.40 -7.39 7.37
C PHE A 148 12.87 -7.21 8.80
N ASN A 149 13.01 -5.95 9.24
CA ASN A 149 13.30 -5.63 10.61
C ASN A 149 12.00 -5.50 11.41
N GLY A 150 12.10 -5.76 12.71
CA GLY A 150 11.02 -5.52 13.66
C GLY A 150 11.51 -4.77 14.88
N GLY A 151 10.62 -4.71 15.88
CA GLY A 151 10.91 -4.10 17.17
C GLY A 151 11.71 -5.03 18.08
N TYR A 152 11.36 -4.98 19.37
CA TYR A 152 11.95 -5.82 20.40
C TYR A 152 10.92 -6.80 20.94
N TYR A 153 11.36 -8.02 21.17
CA TYR A 153 10.62 -9.03 21.92
C TYR A 153 11.57 -9.64 22.94
N ASN A 154 11.15 -9.74 24.20
CA ASN A 154 11.99 -10.21 25.31
C ASN A 154 13.38 -9.54 25.41
N LYS A 155 13.45 -8.22 25.15
CA LYS A 155 14.69 -7.41 25.10
C LYS A 155 15.66 -7.76 23.98
N ASN A 156 15.28 -8.65 23.07
CA ASN A 156 16.04 -9.02 21.88
C ASN A 156 15.44 -8.33 20.66
N LYS A 157 16.29 -7.78 19.80
CA LYS A 157 15.87 -7.25 18.50
C LYS A 157 15.33 -8.40 17.65
N GLN A 158 14.29 -8.14 16.88
CA GLN A 158 13.68 -9.15 16.01
C GLN A 158 13.95 -8.83 14.54
N ARG A 159 14.17 -9.88 13.74
CA ARG A 159 14.32 -9.79 12.29
C ARG A 159 13.75 -11.04 11.62
N ALA A 160 13.12 -10.86 10.48
CA ALA A 160 12.71 -11.95 9.60
C ALA A 160 13.57 -11.98 8.34
N VAL A 161 14.01 -13.18 7.96
CA VAL A 161 14.69 -13.43 6.69
C VAL A 161 13.85 -14.43 5.91
N ILE A 162 13.29 -13.99 4.78
CA ILE A 162 12.49 -14.80 3.89
C ILE A 162 13.30 -15.02 2.61
N GLN A 163 13.66 -16.28 2.35
CA GLN A 163 14.33 -16.68 1.13
C GLN A 163 13.29 -17.18 0.13
N LEU A 164 13.01 -16.37 -0.89
CA LEU A 164 12.17 -16.74 -2.02
C LEU A 164 13.04 -17.49 -3.04
N GLN A 165 12.79 -18.79 -3.21
CA GLN A 165 13.50 -19.65 -4.16
C GLN A 165 12.67 -19.80 -5.44
N CYS A 166 13.31 -19.62 -6.60
CA CYS A 166 12.65 -19.85 -7.89
C CYS A 166 12.24 -21.33 -8.01
N ASP A 167 10.95 -21.53 -8.24
CA ASP A 167 10.36 -22.83 -8.57
C ASP A 167 9.23 -22.60 -9.59
N PRO A 168 9.48 -22.86 -10.89
CA PRO A 168 8.52 -22.55 -11.97
C PRO A 168 7.16 -23.25 -11.82
N ASP A 169 7.14 -24.40 -11.18
CA ASP A 169 5.95 -25.25 -11.06
C ASP A 169 5.06 -24.83 -9.88
N ARG A 170 5.58 -24.01 -8.97
CA ARG A 170 4.89 -23.58 -7.75
C ARG A 170 4.47 -22.12 -7.84
N THR A 171 3.21 -21.85 -7.53
CA THR A 171 2.71 -20.48 -7.36
C THR A 171 3.17 -19.88 -6.03
N GLY A 172 3.41 -20.70 -5.01
CA GLY A 172 3.69 -20.23 -3.64
C GLY A 172 2.42 -19.99 -2.82
N ASN A 173 1.23 -20.29 -3.35
CA ASN A 173 -0.08 -20.13 -2.70
C ASN A 173 -0.79 -21.46 -2.41
N GLU A 174 -0.09 -22.59 -2.47
CA GLU A 174 -0.67 -23.94 -2.43
C GLU A 174 -1.39 -24.22 -1.10
N ALA A 175 -0.78 -23.84 0.03
CA ALA A 175 -1.40 -23.98 1.36
C ALA A 175 -2.67 -23.11 1.52
N ARG A 176 -2.78 -22.00 0.77
CA ARG A 176 -3.95 -21.12 0.83
C ARG A 176 -5.15 -21.68 0.07
N ARG A 177 -4.93 -22.47 -1.00
CA ARG A 177 -6.02 -23.09 -1.76
C ARG A 177 -6.77 -24.14 -0.92
N MET A 178 -6.03 -24.96 -0.17
CA MET A 178 -6.62 -26.01 0.69
C MET A 178 -7.66 -25.48 1.70
N ARG A 179 -7.46 -24.29 2.29
CA ARG A 179 -8.41 -23.72 3.25
C ARG A 179 -9.68 -23.15 2.63
N ARG A 180 -9.70 -22.88 1.32
CA ARG A 180 -10.86 -22.30 0.63
C ARG A 180 -11.89 -23.37 0.27
N ASP A 181 -11.44 -24.60 0.03
CA ASP A 181 -12.30 -25.71 -0.39
C ASP A 181 -13.06 -26.36 0.79
N ASP A 182 -12.60 -26.15 2.03
CA ASP A 182 -13.23 -26.68 3.25
C ASP A 182 -14.47 -25.88 3.73
N LYS A 183 -14.75 -24.72 3.11
CA LYS A 183 -15.92 -23.87 3.43
C LYS A 183 -17.05 -23.92 2.41
N GLY A 184 -17.00 -24.85 1.45
CA GLY A 184 -18.10 -24.97 0.50
C GLY A 184 -18.07 -26.26 -0.29
N LYS A 185 -18.71 -27.31 0.24
CA LYS A 185 -19.31 -28.40 -0.55
C LYS A 185 -20.27 -29.22 0.33
N GLU A 186 -21.48 -28.71 0.51
CA GLU A 186 -22.67 -29.57 0.48
C GLU A 186 -23.26 -29.44 -0.93
N GLY A 187 -23.33 -30.55 -1.68
CA GLY A 187 -23.93 -30.59 -3.01
C GLY A 187 -23.22 -31.53 -4.00
N ASP A 188 -23.52 -32.82 -3.88
CA ASP A 188 -23.85 -33.79 -4.95
C ASP A 188 -23.46 -33.48 -6.41
N ASP A 189 -22.54 -34.26 -6.99
CA ASP A 189 -22.84 -35.38 -7.90
C ASP A 189 -21.51 -35.89 -8.50
N GLY A 190 -21.41 -37.22 -8.61
CA GLY A 190 -20.20 -37.93 -9.01
C GLY A 190 -19.91 -37.80 -10.50
N THR A 191 -18.64 -37.74 -10.83
CA THR A 191 -18.08 -38.57 -11.90
C THR A 191 -16.59 -38.75 -11.65
N ASP A 192 -16.26 -40.01 -11.43
CA ASP A 192 -14.94 -40.60 -11.32
C ASP A 192 -14.23 -40.48 -12.67
N ASP A 193 -13.04 -39.86 -12.68
CA ASP A 193 -11.98 -40.20 -13.62
C ASP A 193 -10.67 -40.03 -12.87
N GLY A 194 -10.04 -41.17 -12.62
CA GLY A 194 -8.88 -41.30 -11.77
C GLY A 194 -7.61 -40.69 -12.37
N ASP A 195 -6.84 -40.08 -11.49
CA ASP A 195 -5.40 -40.28 -11.46
C ASP A 195 -5.01 -40.48 -9.98
N LYS A 196 -4.35 -41.61 -9.72
CA LYS A 196 -3.61 -41.84 -8.49
C LYS A 196 -2.21 -41.28 -8.67
N ASP A 197 -1.61 -40.94 -7.53
CA ASP A 197 -0.24 -40.44 -7.30
C ASP A 197 -0.22 -38.89 -7.32
N ASP A 198 0.01 -38.18 -6.22
CA ASP A 198 1.16 -38.33 -5.34
C ASP A 198 0.93 -37.77 -3.92
N GLU A 199 1.69 -38.33 -2.99
CA GLU A 199 1.69 -38.01 -1.56
C GLU A 199 2.10 -36.55 -1.27
N THR A 200 1.41 -35.91 -0.33
CA THR A 200 1.81 -34.64 0.32
C THR A 200 2.19 -33.49 -0.63
N SER A 201 1.23 -32.64 -1.01
CA SER A 201 1.56 -31.32 -1.53
C SER A 201 2.21 -30.49 -0.41
N SER A 202 3.53 -30.64 -0.27
CA SER A 202 4.37 -29.89 0.66
C SER A 202 4.11 -28.40 0.49
N SER A 203 3.70 -27.74 1.58
CA SER A 203 3.54 -26.28 1.62
C SER A 203 4.77 -25.61 1.00
N SER A 204 4.55 -24.68 0.07
CA SER A 204 5.65 -23.96 -0.57
C SER A 204 6.38 -23.00 0.36
N LEU A 205 5.71 -22.55 1.43
CA LEU A 205 6.33 -21.86 2.55
C LEU A 205 6.76 -22.89 3.59
N SER A 206 8.04 -22.87 3.96
CA SER A 206 8.64 -23.71 4.99
C SER A 206 9.40 -22.88 6.02
N PHE A 207 9.35 -23.33 7.28
CA PHE A 207 10.12 -22.77 8.37
C PHE A 207 11.51 -23.40 8.39
N VAL A 208 12.54 -22.59 8.58
CA VAL A 208 13.94 -23.05 8.66
C VAL A 208 14.41 -23.03 10.11
N SER A 209 14.35 -21.87 10.77
CA SER A 209 14.78 -21.73 12.16
C SER A 209 14.31 -20.42 12.78
N TYR A 210 14.31 -20.38 14.12
CA TYR A 210 14.15 -19.18 14.91
C TYR A 210 15.10 -19.26 16.10
N GLY A 211 15.93 -18.24 16.30
CA GLY A 211 16.87 -18.22 17.41
C GLY A 211 17.85 -17.06 17.35
N PRO A 212 18.71 -16.95 18.38
CA PRO A 212 19.71 -15.88 18.46
C PRO A 212 20.79 -16.07 17.39
N VAL A 213 21.27 -14.96 16.84
CA VAL A 213 22.43 -14.93 15.95
C VAL A 213 23.63 -14.39 16.72
N GLU A 214 24.78 -15.05 16.59
CA GLU A 214 26.02 -14.62 17.24
C GLU A 214 26.44 -13.23 16.73
N GLY A 215 26.56 -12.26 17.65
CA GLY A 215 26.88 -10.88 17.32
C GLY A 215 27.03 -10.00 18.56
N LYS A 216 27.46 -8.75 18.36
CA LYS A 216 27.58 -7.75 19.44
C LYS A 216 26.23 -7.30 20.00
N GLU A 217 25.15 -7.54 19.28
CA GLU A 217 23.78 -7.17 19.66
C GLU A 217 22.92 -8.42 19.89
N LYS A 218 22.00 -8.36 20.86
CA LYS A 218 21.02 -9.42 21.09
C LYS A 218 19.96 -9.39 19.99
N LEU A 219 20.16 -10.18 18.94
CA LEU A 219 19.29 -10.27 17.77
C LEU A 219 18.79 -11.71 17.61
N GLU A 220 17.47 -11.86 17.51
CA GLU A 220 16.82 -13.11 17.13
C GLU A 220 16.31 -13.00 15.70
N VAL A 221 16.54 -14.06 14.93
CA VAL A 221 16.20 -14.10 13.51
C VAL A 221 15.34 -15.32 13.23
N VAL A 222 14.16 -15.09 12.66
CA VAL A 222 13.37 -16.16 12.04
C VAL A 222 13.73 -16.28 10.57
N ARG A 223 13.86 -17.52 10.09
CA ARG A 223 14.21 -17.85 8.71
C ARG A 223 13.11 -18.68 8.08
N PHE A 224 12.65 -18.25 6.92
CA PHE A 224 11.69 -18.99 6.09
C PHE A 224 12.29 -19.24 4.71
N ASN A 225 11.96 -20.40 4.13
CA ASN A 225 12.17 -20.67 2.71
C ASN A 225 10.81 -20.71 2.02
N TRP A 226 10.69 -20.08 0.86
CA TRP A 226 9.44 -20.00 0.13
C TRP A 226 9.68 -20.24 -1.36
N LYS A 227 9.19 -21.36 -1.86
CA LYS A 227 9.29 -21.73 -3.26
C LYS A 227 8.18 -21.07 -4.09
N THR A 228 8.55 -20.38 -5.17
CA THR A 228 7.57 -19.70 -6.02
C THR A 228 8.15 -19.31 -7.37
N LYS A 229 7.32 -19.39 -8.41
CA LYS A 229 7.64 -18.95 -9.76
C LYS A 229 7.83 -17.43 -9.89
N TYR A 230 7.24 -16.67 -8.97
CA TYR A 230 7.36 -15.20 -8.95
C TYR A 230 8.77 -14.73 -8.55
N ALA A 231 9.58 -15.61 -7.97
CA ALA A 231 10.97 -15.35 -7.63
C ALA A 231 11.94 -15.64 -8.80
N CYS A 232 11.46 -16.26 -9.88
CA CYS A 232 12.29 -16.59 -11.04
C CYS A 232 12.60 -15.34 -11.88
N GLU A 233 13.87 -15.16 -12.23
CA GLU A 233 14.33 -13.97 -12.95
C GLU A 233 13.73 -13.80 -14.35
N ASP A 234 13.38 -14.91 -15.00
CA ASP A 234 12.82 -14.93 -16.35
C ASP A 234 11.28 -14.92 -16.37
N TYR A 235 10.64 -14.99 -15.19
CA TYR A 235 9.18 -15.00 -15.11
C TYR A 235 8.55 -13.67 -15.55
N ALA A 236 9.20 -12.54 -15.21
CA ALA A 236 8.71 -11.21 -15.59
C ALA A 236 8.66 -11.01 -17.12
N ASP A 237 9.52 -11.70 -17.87
CA ASP A 237 9.58 -11.64 -19.34
C ASP A 237 8.64 -12.65 -20.03
N SER A 238 8.07 -13.59 -19.27
CA SER A 238 7.23 -14.67 -19.76
C SER A 238 5.85 -14.21 -20.28
N ASP A 239 5.30 -14.94 -21.26
CA ASP A 239 3.96 -14.68 -21.80
C ASP A 239 2.83 -14.88 -20.78
N GLU A 240 3.10 -15.62 -19.68
CA GLU A 240 2.15 -15.81 -18.60
C GLU A 240 1.94 -14.54 -17.76
N ALA A 241 3.02 -13.80 -17.49
CA ALA A 241 2.97 -12.53 -16.74
C ALA A 241 2.19 -11.43 -17.50
N LYS A 242 2.18 -11.47 -18.84
CA LYS A 242 1.52 -10.46 -19.71
C LYS A 242 0.00 -10.62 -19.85
N LYS A 243 -0.59 -11.74 -19.40
CA LYS A 243 -2.03 -12.04 -19.56
C LYS A 243 -2.95 -11.36 -18.52
N GLY A 244 -2.41 -10.58 -17.59
CA GLY A 244 -3.14 -10.00 -16.45
C GLY A 244 -4.02 -8.77 -16.73
N GLY A 245 -4.04 -8.24 -17.96
CA GLY A 245 -4.81 -7.04 -18.31
C GLY A 245 -6.12 -7.36 -19.03
N TRP A 246 -7.26 -6.94 -18.48
CA TRP A 246 -8.55 -6.97 -19.17
C TRP A 246 -8.45 -6.11 -20.44
N GLY A 247 -8.36 -6.77 -21.59
CA GLY A 247 -7.98 -6.12 -22.84
C GLY A 247 -8.99 -5.09 -23.30
N PHE A 248 -8.47 -3.99 -23.89
CA PHE A 248 -9.17 -2.90 -24.57
C PHE A 248 -10.40 -3.33 -25.41
N PHE A 249 -10.30 -4.49 -26.08
CA PHE A 249 -11.40 -5.02 -26.88
C PHE A 249 -12.65 -5.41 -26.07
N THR A 250 -12.50 -5.87 -24.82
CA THR A 250 -13.65 -6.24 -23.97
C THR A 250 -14.40 -5.01 -23.49
N TRP A 251 -13.67 -3.94 -23.17
CA TRP A 251 -14.25 -2.65 -22.79
C TRP A 251 -14.97 -1.98 -23.96
N PHE A 252 -14.39 -2.02 -25.17
CA PHE A 252 -15.03 -1.52 -26.38
C PHE A 252 -16.33 -2.27 -26.71
N ILE A 253 -16.34 -3.59 -26.56
CA ILE A 253 -17.54 -4.42 -26.75
C ILE A 253 -18.62 -4.04 -25.72
N LEU A 254 -18.24 -3.85 -24.46
CA LEU A 254 -19.17 -3.43 -23.40
C LEU A 254 -19.78 -2.06 -23.67
N ILE A 255 -18.98 -1.06 -24.05
CA ILE A 255 -19.48 0.29 -24.36
C ILE A 255 -20.40 0.25 -25.58
N THR A 256 -20.02 -0.50 -26.62
CA THR A 256 -20.86 -0.65 -27.82
C THR A 256 -22.19 -1.29 -27.45
N PHE A 257 -22.18 -2.35 -26.64
CA PHE A 257 -23.38 -3.04 -26.19
C PHE A 257 -24.27 -2.12 -25.33
N LEU A 258 -23.69 -1.39 -24.38
CA LEU A 258 -24.40 -0.42 -23.53
C LEU A 258 -24.99 0.74 -24.35
N GLY A 259 -24.28 1.25 -25.35
CA GLY A 259 -24.76 2.30 -26.25
C GLY A 259 -25.94 1.85 -27.10
N ILE A 260 -25.88 0.62 -27.66
CA ILE A 260 -27.00 0.04 -28.42
C ILE A 260 -28.20 -0.17 -27.49
N ALA A 261 -27.99 -0.71 -26.29
CA ALA A 261 -29.06 -0.90 -25.31
C ALA A 261 -29.73 0.44 -24.92
N ALA A 262 -28.94 1.48 -24.65
CA ALA A 262 -29.45 2.82 -24.34
C ALA A 262 -30.26 3.41 -25.50
N TYR A 263 -29.78 3.25 -26.74
CA TYR A 263 -30.48 3.68 -27.95
C TYR A 263 -31.84 2.98 -28.10
N LEU A 264 -31.88 1.66 -27.90
CA LEU A 264 -33.11 0.87 -28.00
C LEU A 264 -34.11 1.23 -26.89
N ILE A 265 -33.64 1.38 -25.65
CA ILE A 265 -34.50 1.74 -24.51
C ILE A 265 -35.07 3.16 -24.69
N PHE A 266 -34.23 4.14 -25.01
CA PHE A 266 -34.66 5.52 -25.17
C PHE A 266 -35.53 5.71 -26.41
N GLY A 267 -35.18 5.09 -27.54
CA GLY A 267 -35.98 5.13 -28.76
C GLY A 267 -37.34 4.46 -28.60
N SER A 268 -37.38 3.30 -27.93
CA SER A 268 -38.61 2.58 -27.59
C SER A 268 -39.51 3.41 -26.66
N TRP A 269 -38.92 4.07 -25.65
CA TRP A 269 -39.63 4.97 -24.74
C TRP A 269 -40.21 6.21 -25.44
N LEU A 270 -39.43 6.85 -26.31
CA LEU A 270 -39.92 7.98 -27.12
C LEU A 270 -41.06 7.55 -28.05
N ASN A 271 -40.91 6.39 -28.71
CA ASN A 271 -41.92 5.90 -29.65
C ASN A 271 -43.23 5.51 -28.94
N TYR A 272 -43.11 4.95 -27.73
CA TYR A 272 -44.25 4.68 -26.84
C TYR A 272 -44.98 5.96 -26.40
N ASN A 273 -44.24 6.93 -25.83
CA ASN A 273 -44.84 8.11 -25.20
C ASN A 273 -45.32 9.17 -26.20
N ARG A 274 -44.70 9.29 -27.37
CA ARG A 274 -45.03 10.30 -28.38
C ARG A 274 -46.04 9.79 -29.39
N TYR A 275 -45.92 8.54 -29.83
CA TYR A 275 -46.69 8.00 -30.97
C TYR A 275 -47.67 6.89 -30.58
N GLY A 276 -47.65 6.39 -29.34
CA GLY A 276 -48.59 5.39 -28.85
C GLY A 276 -48.48 4.01 -29.54
N ALA A 277 -47.35 3.76 -30.20
CA ALA A 277 -47.06 2.52 -30.92
C ALA A 277 -47.03 1.32 -29.96
N ARG A 278 -47.49 0.14 -30.42
CA ARG A 278 -47.55 -1.10 -29.63
C ARG A 278 -46.99 -2.27 -30.41
N GLY A 279 -46.26 -3.14 -29.73
CA GLY A 279 -45.68 -4.34 -30.34
C GLY A 279 -44.35 -4.06 -31.04
N TRP A 280 -44.17 -4.62 -32.23
CA TRP A 280 -42.88 -4.63 -32.93
C TRP A 280 -42.48 -3.27 -33.56
N ASP A 281 -43.46 -2.37 -33.73
CA ASP A 281 -43.27 -1.00 -34.23
C ASP A 281 -42.62 -0.07 -33.18
N LEU A 282 -42.32 -0.59 -31.99
CA LEU A 282 -41.72 0.13 -30.88
C LEU A 282 -40.20 0.33 -31.06
N LEU A 283 -39.54 -0.58 -31.78
CA LEU A 283 -38.09 -0.52 -31.98
C LEU A 283 -37.73 0.50 -33.06
N PRO A 284 -36.85 1.48 -32.76
CA PRO A 284 -36.37 2.42 -33.77
C PRO A 284 -35.64 1.64 -34.88
N HIS A 285 -36.08 1.86 -36.13
CA HIS A 285 -35.58 1.12 -37.31
C HIS A 285 -35.80 -0.40 -37.27
N GLY A 286 -36.90 -0.89 -36.69
CA GLY A 286 -37.24 -2.32 -36.67
C GLY A 286 -37.21 -3.01 -38.04
N ASP A 287 -37.57 -2.31 -39.12
CA ASP A 287 -37.52 -2.83 -40.50
C ASP A 287 -36.10 -3.23 -40.93
N THR A 288 -35.06 -2.50 -40.51
CA THR A 288 -33.66 -2.85 -40.85
C THR A 288 -33.11 -3.96 -39.95
N ILE A 289 -33.58 -4.03 -38.70
CA ILE A 289 -33.21 -5.09 -37.74
C ILE A 289 -33.72 -6.45 -38.20
N ARG A 290 -34.89 -6.49 -38.86
CA ARG A 290 -35.45 -7.71 -39.46
C ARG A 290 -34.55 -8.31 -40.55
N ASP A 291 -33.79 -7.46 -41.24
CA ASP A 291 -32.98 -7.84 -42.39
C ASP A 291 -31.52 -8.17 -42.01
N ILE A 292 -31.09 -7.88 -40.77
CA ILE A 292 -29.76 -8.23 -40.23
C ILE A 292 -29.34 -9.70 -40.45
N PRO A 293 -30.18 -10.72 -40.18
CA PRO A 293 -29.78 -12.11 -40.42
C PRO A 293 -29.51 -12.41 -41.91
N TYR A 294 -30.20 -11.72 -42.83
CA TYR A 294 -29.98 -11.85 -44.27
C TYR A 294 -28.72 -11.09 -44.71
N LEU A 295 -28.50 -9.88 -44.18
CA LEU A 295 -27.31 -9.07 -44.42
C LEU A 295 -26.03 -9.75 -43.90
N PHE A 296 -26.08 -10.41 -42.74
CA PHE A 296 -24.93 -11.12 -42.17
C PHE A 296 -24.60 -12.40 -42.95
N LYS A 297 -25.63 -13.09 -43.49
CA LYS A 297 -25.45 -14.24 -44.39
C LYS A 297 -24.78 -13.84 -45.71
N ASP A 298 -25.14 -12.68 -46.25
CA ASP A 298 -24.52 -12.16 -47.48
C ASP A 298 -23.14 -11.58 -47.23
N PHE A 299 -22.89 -10.97 -46.06
CA PHE A 299 -21.57 -10.51 -45.63
C PHE A 299 -20.60 -11.66 -45.38
N SER A 300 -21.04 -12.71 -44.67
CA SER A 300 -20.22 -13.92 -44.42
C SER A 300 -19.91 -14.69 -45.71
N ARG A 301 -20.85 -14.78 -46.66
CA ARG A 301 -20.57 -15.30 -48.02
C ARG A 301 -19.54 -14.46 -48.75
N LYS A 302 -19.66 -13.13 -48.72
CA LYS A 302 -18.69 -12.22 -49.35
C LYS A 302 -17.30 -12.27 -48.70
N VAL A 303 -17.22 -12.44 -47.39
CA VAL A 303 -15.96 -12.56 -46.66
C VAL A 303 -15.29 -13.90 -46.97
N VAL A 304 -16.05 -14.99 -47.09
CA VAL A 304 -15.54 -16.29 -47.54
C VAL A 304 -15.03 -16.20 -48.98
N ASP A 305 -15.78 -15.56 -49.88
CA ASP A 305 -15.36 -15.35 -51.28
C ASP A 305 -14.13 -14.42 -51.41
N THR A 306 -13.97 -13.47 -50.47
CA THR A 306 -12.82 -12.55 -50.45
C THR A 306 -11.57 -13.22 -49.88
N VAL A 307 -11.72 -14.18 -48.95
CA VAL A 307 -10.59 -14.88 -48.32
C VAL A 307 -10.16 -16.14 -49.07
N SER A 308 -11.02 -16.73 -49.92
CA SER A 308 -10.70 -17.93 -50.71
C SER A 308 -10.17 -17.65 -52.13
N GLY A 309 -9.95 -16.40 -52.51
CA GLY A 309 -9.04 -16.03 -53.60
C GLY A 309 -9.64 -15.28 -54.79
N GLY A 310 -9.08 -14.09 -55.08
CA GLY A 310 -9.21 -13.46 -56.39
C GLY A 310 -9.25 -11.92 -56.41
N GLY A 311 -8.09 -11.26 -56.24
CA GLY A 311 -7.66 -10.05 -56.96
C GLY A 311 -8.57 -8.80 -57.14
N SER A 312 -8.08 -7.69 -56.56
CA SER A 312 -7.90 -6.35 -57.18
C SER A 312 -9.07 -5.35 -57.36
N ARG A 313 -8.88 -4.21 -56.66
CA ARG A 313 -9.02 -2.81 -57.13
C ARG A 313 -10.40 -2.11 -57.12
N GLY A 314 -10.43 -0.92 -56.53
CA GLY A 314 -11.41 0.15 -56.82
C GLY A 314 -11.68 1.05 -55.62
N GLY A 315 -11.09 2.25 -55.59
CA GLY A 315 -11.23 3.20 -54.48
C GLY A 315 -12.42 4.16 -54.59
N TYR A 316 -12.57 5.02 -53.57
CA TYR A 316 -13.14 6.36 -53.66
C TYR A 316 -12.48 7.27 -52.62
N SER A 317 -12.05 8.44 -53.10
CA SER A 317 -11.82 9.66 -52.30
C SER A 317 -13.16 10.39 -52.13
N ALA A 318 -13.38 11.07 -50.99
CA ALA A 318 -13.79 12.48 -50.91
C ALA A 318 -14.44 12.86 -49.56
N LEU A 319 -13.85 13.88 -48.94
CA LEU A 319 -14.47 15.05 -48.31
C LEU A 319 -15.42 14.89 -47.11
N SER A 320 -14.94 15.34 -45.94
CA SER A 320 -15.44 16.60 -45.37
C SER A 320 -14.37 17.26 -44.51
N LYS A 321 -13.84 18.36 -45.03
CA LYS A 321 -13.02 19.35 -44.33
C LYS A 321 -14.00 20.32 -43.63
N GLU A 322 -13.57 20.88 -42.50
CA GLU A 322 -14.16 21.96 -41.70
C GLU A 322 -14.99 21.54 -40.47
N GLU A 323 -14.29 21.43 -39.33
CA GLU A 323 -14.41 22.37 -38.20
C GLU A 323 -13.09 22.28 -37.41
N GLU A 324 -12.06 23.00 -37.89
CA GLU A 324 -10.78 23.12 -37.19
C GLU A 324 -10.94 24.29 -36.20
N SER A 325 -11.41 23.98 -34.98
CA SER A 325 -11.36 24.94 -33.89
C SER A 325 -9.90 25.10 -33.49
N GLU A 326 -9.27 26.15 -34.02
CA GLU A 326 -7.97 26.75 -33.67
C GLU A 326 -7.30 26.13 -32.43
N SER A 327 -6.76 24.92 -32.58
CA SER A 327 -5.72 24.41 -31.71
C SER A 327 -4.47 25.12 -32.19
N THR A 328 -4.05 26.16 -31.48
CA THR A 328 -2.71 26.68 -31.68
C THR A 328 -1.77 25.52 -31.40
N ASP A 329 -1.23 24.92 -32.47
CA ASP A 329 -0.07 24.02 -32.45
C ASP A 329 1.15 24.85 -32.01
N ALA A 330 1.06 25.41 -30.80
CA ALA A 330 2.09 26.19 -30.17
C ALA A 330 3.19 25.21 -29.78
N GLU A 331 4.26 25.21 -30.55
CA GLU A 331 5.45 24.41 -30.29
C GLU A 331 5.89 24.63 -28.83
N VAL A 332 5.95 23.55 -28.05
CA VAL A 332 6.25 23.60 -26.62
C VAL A 332 7.69 24.06 -26.44
N THR A 333 7.87 25.27 -25.92
CA THR A 333 9.21 25.80 -25.67
C THR A 333 9.78 25.26 -24.36
N LYS A 334 11.10 25.31 -24.19
CA LYS A 334 11.75 24.91 -22.93
C LYS A 334 11.21 25.70 -21.73
N GLU A 335 10.92 26.99 -21.90
CA GLU A 335 10.33 27.84 -20.86
C GLU A 335 8.94 27.34 -20.44
N ASP A 336 8.14 26.85 -21.39
CA ASP A 336 6.82 26.29 -21.09
C ASP A 336 6.93 24.97 -20.33
N GLN A 337 7.90 24.12 -20.71
CA GLN A 337 8.16 22.88 -19.99
C GLN A 337 8.62 23.14 -18.55
N ASP A 338 9.42 24.20 -18.32
CA ASP A 338 9.83 24.62 -16.98
C ASP A 338 8.64 25.11 -16.14
N LYS A 339 7.69 25.84 -16.75
CA LYS A 339 6.44 26.26 -16.11
C LYS A 339 5.52 25.07 -15.79
N ILE A 340 5.40 24.09 -16.67
CA ILE A 340 4.67 22.84 -16.44
C ILE A 340 5.30 22.05 -15.27
N ASN A 341 6.63 21.92 -15.25
CA ASN A 341 7.32 21.24 -14.16
C ASN A 341 7.13 21.96 -12.82
N THR A 342 7.10 23.30 -12.84
CA THR A 342 6.85 24.12 -11.65
C THR A 342 5.41 23.98 -11.17
N PHE A 343 4.44 23.99 -12.08
CA PHE A 343 3.04 23.74 -11.78
C PHE A 343 2.83 22.40 -11.06
N SER A 344 3.42 21.32 -11.57
CA SER A 344 3.33 19.99 -10.93
C SER A 344 3.92 19.97 -9.51
N ARG A 345 5.02 20.70 -9.27
CA ARG A 345 5.63 20.81 -7.93
C ARG A 345 4.75 21.59 -6.96
N LEU A 346 4.23 22.73 -7.40
CA LEU A 346 3.35 23.57 -6.58
C LEU A 346 2.05 22.86 -6.27
N HIS A 347 1.46 22.15 -7.24
CA HIS A 347 0.25 21.36 -7.03
C HIS A 347 0.44 20.26 -5.98
N ASN A 348 1.55 19.52 -6.07
CA ASN A 348 1.89 18.52 -5.05
C ASN A 348 2.12 19.16 -3.67
N ARG A 349 2.79 20.32 -3.61
CA ARG A 349 2.96 21.07 -2.35
C ARG A 349 1.61 21.53 -1.78
N SER A 350 0.72 22.06 -2.61
CA SER A 350 -0.64 22.45 -2.20
C SER A 350 -1.40 21.27 -1.60
N LYS A 351 -1.30 20.10 -2.22
CA LYS A 351 -1.96 18.89 -1.71
C LYS A 351 -1.41 18.45 -0.34
N LEU A 352 -0.08 18.48 -0.17
CA LEU A 352 0.54 18.15 1.12
C LEU A 352 0.14 19.15 2.22
N LEU A 353 0.10 20.44 1.89
CA LEU A 353 -0.36 21.49 2.82
C LEU A 353 -1.85 21.33 3.17
N GLU A 354 -2.70 20.92 2.22
CA GLU A 354 -4.11 20.60 2.49
C GLU A 354 -4.26 19.40 3.42
N GLU A 355 -3.47 18.34 3.22
CA GLU A 355 -3.46 17.16 4.09
C GLU A 355 -2.99 17.52 5.50
N GLU A 356 -1.89 18.28 5.64
CA GLU A 356 -1.36 18.73 6.94
C GLU A 356 -2.36 19.65 7.67
N LEU A 357 -2.95 20.60 6.98
CA LEU A 357 -3.99 21.48 7.52
C LEU A 357 -5.20 20.68 7.99
N ALA A 358 -5.65 19.68 7.25
CA ALA A 358 -6.75 18.82 7.67
C ALA A 358 -6.42 18.02 8.93
N THR A 359 -5.17 17.55 9.08
CA THR A 359 -4.74 16.88 10.32
C THR A 359 -4.73 17.83 11.52
N LYS A 360 -4.21 19.05 11.36
CA LYS A 360 -4.17 20.05 12.42
C LYS A 360 -5.56 20.58 12.80
N GLN A 361 -6.47 20.70 11.83
CA GLN A 361 -7.87 21.02 12.11
C GLN A 361 -8.56 19.93 12.92
N LYS A 362 -8.28 18.66 12.61
CA LYS A 362 -8.78 17.55 13.41
C LYS A 362 -8.20 17.56 14.84
N ASP A 363 -6.90 17.76 14.98
CA ASP A 363 -6.27 17.85 16.32
C ASP A 363 -6.89 18.99 17.13
N LYS A 364 -7.23 20.12 16.49
CA LYS A 364 -7.96 21.23 17.13
C LYS A 364 -9.36 20.80 17.58
N GLU A 365 -10.15 20.15 16.71
CA GLU A 365 -11.48 19.64 17.06
C GLU A 365 -11.42 18.65 18.23
N ASP A 366 -10.44 17.75 18.23
CA ASP A 366 -10.24 16.76 19.29
C ASP A 366 -9.89 17.47 20.63
N LEU A 367 -9.07 18.53 20.63
CA LEU A 367 -8.79 19.33 21.84
C LEU A 367 -10.00 20.13 22.32
N GLU A 368 -10.78 20.70 21.41
CA GLU A 368 -12.02 21.42 21.77
C GLU A 368 -13.06 20.47 22.38
N GLU A 369 -13.21 19.25 21.85
CA GLU A 369 -14.06 18.21 22.42
C GLU A 369 -13.61 17.86 23.86
N LEU A 370 -12.31 17.61 24.06
CA LEU A 370 -11.75 17.37 25.39
C LEU A 370 -11.97 18.55 26.35
N SER A 371 -11.94 19.78 25.85
CA SER A 371 -12.24 20.97 26.65
C SER A 371 -13.68 20.93 27.15
N THR A 372 -14.64 20.63 26.27
CA THR A 372 -16.04 20.53 26.65
C THR A 372 -16.34 19.37 27.59
N GLU A 373 -15.61 18.26 27.48
CA GLU A 373 -15.74 17.13 28.42
C GLU A 373 -15.19 17.50 29.81
N LEU A 374 -14.05 18.20 29.87
CA LEU A 374 -13.46 18.64 31.14
C LEU A 374 -14.26 19.73 31.84
N GLU A 375 -15.03 20.54 31.11
CA GLU A 375 -15.97 21.51 31.70
C GLU A 375 -17.13 20.83 32.47
N LEU A 376 -17.41 19.56 32.18
CA LEU A 376 -18.45 18.78 32.86
C LEU A 376 -17.93 17.98 34.06
N ALA A 377 -16.62 17.99 34.29
CA ALA A 377 -15.98 17.29 35.41
C ALA A 377 -16.13 18.07 36.73
N ASP A 378 -16.14 17.36 37.85
CA ASP A 378 -16.23 17.98 39.17
C ASP A 378 -14.92 18.71 39.52
N GLU A 379 -15.00 19.89 40.16
CA GLU A 379 -13.83 20.74 40.49
C GLU A 379 -12.75 20.04 41.34
N ASP A 380 -13.13 19.02 42.11
CA ASP A 380 -12.24 18.23 42.98
C ASP A 380 -11.65 16.97 42.29
N GLU A 381 -11.97 16.73 41.01
CA GLU A 381 -11.54 15.54 40.27
C GLU A 381 -10.10 15.67 39.75
N LEU A 382 -9.34 14.58 39.91
CA LEU A 382 -7.97 14.49 39.41
C LEU A 382 -7.96 13.93 37.99
N VAL A 383 -7.47 14.72 37.04
CA VAL A 383 -7.44 14.34 35.62
C VAL A 383 -6.12 13.61 35.31
N PRO A 384 -6.17 12.40 34.72
CA PRO A 384 -4.98 11.71 34.27
C PRO A 384 -4.39 12.41 33.03
N TYR A 385 -3.26 13.08 33.20
CA TYR A 385 -2.54 13.78 32.16
C TYR A 385 -1.26 13.04 31.77
N VAL A 386 -0.98 12.90 30.47
CA VAL A 386 0.27 12.31 29.97
C VAL A 386 1.23 13.44 29.64
N ASN A 387 2.28 13.58 30.45
CA ASN A 387 3.36 14.51 30.14
C ASN A 387 4.24 13.90 29.03
N PHE A 388 4.11 14.39 27.80
CA PHE A 388 4.97 13.98 26.68
C PHE A 388 6.43 14.46 26.82
N ALA A 389 6.74 15.28 27.83
CA ALA A 389 8.06 15.82 28.09
C ALA A 389 8.73 15.17 29.32
N GLN A 390 9.12 13.91 29.22
CA GLN A 390 10.16 13.37 30.11
C GLN A 390 11.34 12.83 29.31
N THR A 391 12.26 13.75 28.99
CA THR A 391 13.56 13.50 28.39
C THR A 391 14.51 12.97 29.47
N ILE A 392 14.80 11.66 29.48
CA ILE A 392 15.89 11.11 30.31
C ILE A 392 17.19 11.19 29.51
N ILE A 393 18.06 12.15 29.84
CA ILE A 393 19.43 12.18 29.32
C ILE A 393 20.25 11.14 30.10
N VAL A 394 20.51 9.99 29.49
CA VAL A 394 21.45 9.01 30.05
C VAL A 394 22.85 9.33 29.53
N SER A 395 23.70 9.96 30.34
CA SER A 395 25.15 9.96 30.09
C SER A 395 25.93 9.99 31.40
N PRO A 396 26.85 9.05 31.63
CA PRO A 396 27.61 8.92 32.87
C PRO A 396 28.97 9.61 32.70
N LEU A 397 29.04 10.94 32.63
CA LEU A 397 30.31 11.65 32.84
C LEU A 397 30.05 13.15 33.03
N PHE A 398 30.78 13.76 33.96
CA PHE A 398 30.77 15.19 34.34
C PHE A 398 29.77 15.62 35.42
N SER A 399 30.06 15.23 36.66
CA SER A 399 29.87 16.13 37.80
C SER A 399 30.87 17.29 37.67
N SER A 400 30.38 18.53 37.76
CA SER A 400 31.12 19.81 37.68
C SER A 400 31.34 20.37 36.27
N LEU A 401 30.42 21.22 35.81
CA LEU A 401 30.72 22.45 35.07
C LEU A 401 29.43 23.27 34.88
N SER A 402 29.59 24.59 35.03
CA SER A 402 28.57 25.65 35.10
C SER A 402 27.51 25.63 33.99
N THR A 403 26.25 25.86 34.38
CA THR A 403 25.01 25.64 33.61
C THR A 403 24.69 26.62 32.48
N ASP A 404 25.56 27.59 32.13
CA ASP A 404 25.16 28.72 31.27
C ASP A 404 25.79 28.75 29.86
N ARG A 405 26.60 27.75 29.47
CA ARG A 405 27.25 27.76 28.13
C ARG A 405 27.14 26.49 27.29
N ILE A 406 26.34 25.52 27.71
CA ILE A 406 26.17 24.25 26.95
C ILE A 406 24.88 24.25 26.10
N LEU A 407 23.92 25.15 26.35
CA LEU A 407 22.62 25.15 25.66
C LEU A 407 22.69 25.42 24.15
N ASN A 408 23.68 26.18 23.66
CA ASN A 408 23.73 26.59 22.25
C ASN A 408 24.62 25.74 21.32
N VAL A 409 25.28 24.69 21.83
CA VAL A 409 26.20 23.88 21.01
C VAL A 409 25.67 22.47 20.71
N PHE A 410 24.67 21.98 21.47
CA PHE A 410 24.15 20.61 21.34
C PHE A 410 22.77 20.48 20.69
N ALA A 411 22.29 21.51 20.00
CA ALA A 411 20.98 21.49 19.34
C ALA A 411 20.91 20.68 18.02
N HIS A 412 21.96 19.92 17.65
CA HIS A 412 22.03 19.28 16.32
C HIS A 412 22.29 17.77 16.23
N SER A 413 22.38 17.01 17.32
CA SER A 413 22.44 15.54 17.20
C SER A 413 22.19 14.80 18.52
N VAL A 414 21.12 15.13 19.23
CA VAL A 414 20.68 14.29 20.37
C VAL A 414 19.45 13.51 19.89
N ASP A 415 19.66 12.22 19.60
CA ASP A 415 18.55 11.28 19.37
C ASP A 415 17.70 11.22 20.63
N ARG A 416 16.46 11.73 20.54
CA ARG A 416 15.51 11.74 21.64
C ARG A 416 14.87 10.34 21.76
N TYR A 417 15.02 9.69 22.91
CA TYR A 417 14.36 8.42 23.21
C TYR A 417 13.12 8.67 24.08
N LYS A 418 11.93 8.29 23.60
CA LYS A 418 10.70 8.24 24.41
C LYS A 418 10.71 6.94 25.23
N ILE A 419 10.56 7.03 26.56
CA ILE A 419 10.48 5.88 27.46
C ILE A 419 9.09 5.90 28.12
N GLY A 420 8.17 5.08 27.62
CA GLY A 420 6.84 4.89 28.20
C GLY A 420 5.91 6.11 28.14
N ASP A 421 4.68 5.91 28.63
CA ASP A 421 3.72 6.96 28.94
C ASP A 421 3.57 7.01 30.46
N SER A 422 3.95 8.12 31.08
CA SER A 422 3.76 8.34 32.53
C SER A 422 2.52 9.20 32.71
N PHE A 423 1.51 8.65 33.37
CA PHE A 423 0.30 9.39 33.75
C PHE A 423 0.56 10.14 35.06
N MET A 424 0.43 11.46 35.02
CA MET A 424 0.44 12.33 36.18
C MET A 424 -1.00 12.78 36.44
N HIS A 425 -1.44 12.74 37.69
CA HIS A 425 -2.76 13.26 38.05
C HIS A 425 -2.59 14.76 38.29
N LEU A 426 -3.28 15.59 37.50
CA LEU A 426 -3.28 17.04 37.66
C LEU A 426 -4.64 17.51 38.21
N PRO A 427 -4.66 18.59 39.01
CA PRO A 427 -5.90 19.30 39.30
C PRO A 427 -6.58 19.76 38.01
N LEU A 428 -7.92 19.79 38.01
CA LEU A 428 -8.72 20.17 36.84
C LEU A 428 -8.32 21.54 36.26
N GLU A 429 -8.09 22.54 37.11
CA GLU A 429 -7.66 23.89 36.71
C GLU A 429 -6.34 23.88 35.93
N GLU A 430 -5.35 23.10 36.38
CA GLU A 430 -4.05 22.98 35.71
C GLU A 430 -4.17 22.24 34.37
N ALA A 431 -5.06 21.23 34.28
CA ALA A 431 -5.32 20.52 33.03
C ALA A 431 -6.02 21.41 31.99
N GLN A 432 -6.96 22.25 32.42
CA GLN A 432 -7.66 23.22 31.57
C GLN A 432 -6.70 24.31 31.04
N ASP A 433 -5.79 24.82 31.88
CA ASP A 433 -4.77 25.78 31.47
C ASP A 433 -3.86 25.19 30.39
N LEU A 434 -3.37 23.95 30.57
CA LEU A 434 -2.54 23.26 29.58
C LEU A 434 -3.27 23.01 28.26
N LEU A 435 -4.54 22.60 28.33
CA LEU A 435 -5.36 22.37 27.15
C LEU A 435 -5.61 23.68 26.39
N SER A 436 -5.86 24.78 27.09
CA SER A 436 -6.06 26.09 26.48
C SER A 436 -4.81 26.57 25.73
N SER A 437 -3.62 26.37 26.30
CA SER A 437 -2.34 26.69 25.65
C SER A 437 -2.10 25.82 24.41
N ALA A 438 -2.36 24.52 24.50
CA ALA A 438 -2.20 23.61 23.36
C ALA A 438 -3.16 23.96 22.22
N THR A 439 -4.39 24.37 22.56
CA THR A 439 -5.39 24.82 21.58
C THR A 439 -4.92 26.09 20.87
N THR A 440 -4.39 27.08 21.60
CA THR A 440 -3.86 28.31 20.98
C THR A 440 -2.66 28.05 20.08
N ASP A 441 -1.78 27.12 20.45
CA ASP A 441 -0.60 26.76 19.64
C ASP A 441 -1.05 26.12 18.31
N ILE A 442 -2.02 25.19 18.35
CA ILE A 442 -2.58 24.58 17.14
C ILE A 442 -3.33 25.61 16.29
N GLU A 443 -4.06 26.55 16.90
CA GLU A 443 -4.72 27.62 16.17
C GLU A 443 -3.73 28.49 15.38
N GLU A 444 -2.59 28.83 15.98
CA GLU A 444 -1.52 29.57 15.30
C GLU A 444 -0.95 28.74 14.14
N GLU A 445 -0.64 27.47 14.34
CA GLU A 445 -0.16 26.57 13.29
C GLU A 445 -1.16 26.44 12.12
N VAL A 446 -2.46 26.27 12.42
CA VAL A 446 -3.52 26.22 11.38
C VAL A 446 -3.56 27.52 10.57
N SER A 447 -3.45 28.67 11.25
CA SER A 447 -3.47 29.98 10.57
C SER A 447 -2.28 30.17 9.62
N THR A 448 -1.08 29.75 10.04
CA THR A 448 0.13 29.84 9.21
C THR A 448 0.07 28.90 8.01
N LEU A 449 -0.40 27.67 8.20
CA LEU A 449 -0.62 26.70 7.11
C LEU A 449 -1.69 27.19 6.12
N GLN A 450 -2.75 27.85 6.60
CA GLN A 450 -3.77 28.45 5.75
C GLN A 450 -3.20 29.58 4.88
N GLU A 451 -2.36 30.45 5.44
CA GLU A 451 -1.70 31.52 4.69
C GLU A 451 -0.75 30.93 3.63
N GLU A 452 0.10 29.97 4.00
CA GLU A 452 0.99 29.29 3.07
C GLU A 452 0.20 28.60 1.93
N LEU A 453 -0.86 27.88 2.26
CA LEU A 453 -1.72 27.24 1.26
C LEU A 453 -2.35 28.27 0.31
N GLY A 454 -2.80 29.41 0.84
CA GLY A 454 -3.32 30.51 0.05
C GLY A 454 -2.29 31.03 -0.97
N THR A 455 -1.06 31.30 -0.52
CA THR A 455 0.01 31.78 -1.42
C THR A 455 0.33 30.77 -2.53
N VAL A 456 0.40 29.47 -2.20
CA VAL A 456 0.69 28.42 -3.19
C VAL A 456 -0.47 28.28 -4.18
N LYS A 457 -1.72 28.36 -3.72
CA LYS A 457 -2.90 28.31 -4.60
C LYS A 457 -2.96 29.50 -5.57
N ASP A 458 -2.59 30.68 -5.11
CA ASP A 458 -2.51 31.87 -5.95
C ASP A 458 -1.44 31.71 -7.04
N GLU A 459 -0.25 31.18 -6.70
CA GLU A 459 0.81 30.87 -7.66
C GLU A 459 0.37 29.81 -8.70
N ILE A 460 -0.31 28.75 -8.25
CA ILE A 460 -0.92 27.73 -9.12
C ILE A 460 -1.93 28.39 -10.07
N GLY A 461 -2.79 29.27 -9.55
CA GLY A 461 -3.81 29.98 -10.34
C GLY A 461 -3.20 30.86 -11.44
N GLN A 462 -2.15 31.61 -11.11
CA GLN A 462 -1.42 32.45 -12.08
C GLN A 462 -0.75 31.60 -13.17
N LEU A 463 -0.08 30.51 -12.79
CA LEU A 463 0.55 29.58 -13.74
C LEU A 463 -0.48 28.86 -14.61
N LYS A 464 -1.60 28.44 -14.03
CA LYS A 464 -2.73 27.81 -14.74
C LYS A 464 -3.27 28.77 -15.80
N ALA A 465 -3.55 30.02 -15.45
CA ALA A 465 -4.03 31.04 -16.37
C ALA A 465 -3.03 31.29 -17.53
N HIS A 466 -1.73 31.39 -17.22
CA HIS A 466 -0.68 31.57 -18.23
C HIS A 466 -0.60 30.35 -19.19
N LEU A 467 -0.64 29.13 -18.67
CA LEU A 467 -0.54 27.91 -19.47
C LEU A 467 -1.79 27.71 -20.36
N TYR A 468 -3.00 27.95 -19.84
CA TYR A 468 -4.23 27.89 -20.64
C TYR A 468 -4.31 29.01 -21.69
N ALA A 469 -3.80 30.21 -21.40
CA ALA A 469 -3.73 31.29 -22.38
C ALA A 469 -2.79 30.95 -23.56
N ARG A 470 -1.76 30.13 -23.32
CA ARG A 470 -0.75 29.75 -24.32
C ARG A 470 -1.08 28.48 -25.11
N PHE A 471 -1.66 27.48 -24.46
CA PHE A 471 -1.92 26.15 -25.05
C PHE A 471 -3.41 25.83 -25.26
N GLY A 472 -4.31 26.69 -24.78
CA GLY A 472 -5.75 26.51 -24.95
C GLY A 472 -6.25 25.16 -24.45
N ARG A 473 -7.02 24.46 -25.29
CA ARG A 473 -7.57 23.12 -25.00
C ARG A 473 -6.56 21.98 -25.23
N GLY A 474 -5.34 22.28 -25.68
CA GLY A 474 -4.30 21.29 -25.97
C GLY A 474 -3.65 20.68 -24.72
N ILE A 475 -3.90 21.24 -23.53
CA ILE A 475 -3.44 20.72 -22.25
C ILE A 475 -4.61 20.57 -21.28
N ASN A 476 -4.55 19.54 -20.42
CA ASN A 476 -5.47 19.38 -19.30
C ASN A 476 -4.67 19.46 -17.99
N LEU A 477 -4.96 20.49 -17.20
CA LEU A 477 -4.33 20.76 -15.90
C LEU A 477 -5.30 20.53 -14.73
N GLU A 478 -6.42 19.87 -14.97
CA GLU A 478 -7.34 19.38 -13.93
C GLU A 478 -6.92 17.96 -13.54
N ALA A 479 -6.39 17.77 -12.33
CA ALA A 479 -6.05 16.47 -11.76
C ALA A 479 -6.53 16.37 -10.31
#